data_AF-R2PPT5-F1
#
_entry.id   AF-R2PPT5-F1
#
_cell.length_a   1.000
_cell.length_b   1.000
_cell.length_c   1.000
_cell.angle_alpha   90.00
_cell.angle_beta   90.00
_cell.angle_gamma   90.00
#
_symmetry.space_group_name_H-M   'P 1'
#
loop_
_entity.id
_entity.type
_entity.pdbx_description
1 polymer ?
#
loop_
_entity_poly.entity_id
_entity_poly.type
_entity_poly.pdbx_seq_one_letter_code
_entity_poly.pdbx_strand_id
1 'polypeptide(L)'
;MATTCDKSILNRLKRAEGQLRGIQKMIEEGTECGDVITQLSAVRSSVDRVMGLIVAENLKNCLENPAADTEVQHQKIEQAVNMIVKK
;
A
#
# COMPACT_ATOMS: atom_id res chain seq x y z
N MET A 1 -8.44 5.45 17.63
CA MET A 1 -8.34 3.98 17.48
C MET A 1 -7.26 3.70 16.46
N ALA A 2 -6.23 2.94 16.83
CA ALA A 2 -5.17 2.53 15.90
C ALA A 2 -5.66 1.32 15.11
N THR A 3 -5.84 1.46 13.79
CA THR A 3 -6.08 0.32 12.90
C THR A 3 -4.78 -0.47 12.81
N THR A 4 -4.75 -1.69 13.37
CA THR A 4 -3.58 -2.56 13.30
C THR A 4 -3.47 -3.20 11.93
N CYS A 5 -2.32 -3.06 11.28
CA CYS A 5 -2.06 -3.73 10.00
C CYS A 5 -1.92 -5.24 10.19
N ASP A 6 -2.63 -6.02 9.37
CA ASP A 6 -2.56 -7.48 9.35
C ASP A 6 -1.16 -7.99 8.95
N LYS A 7 -0.74 -9.14 9.50
CA LYS A 7 0.47 -9.88 9.10
C LYS A 7 0.52 -10.16 7.59
N SER A 8 -0.63 -10.25 6.93
CA SER A 8 -0.70 -10.39 5.46
C SER A 8 -0.10 -9.19 4.71
N ILE A 9 -0.22 -7.97 5.24
CA ILE A 9 0.42 -6.75 4.72
C ILE A 9 1.94 -6.85 4.86
N LEU A 10 2.43 -7.29 6.01
CA LEU A 10 3.86 -7.50 6.24
C LEU A 10 4.45 -8.50 5.23
N ASN A 11 3.75 -9.61 4.96
CA ASN A 11 4.19 -10.59 3.98
C ASN A 11 4.22 -10.04 2.53
N ARG A 12 3.34 -9.10 2.20
CA ARG A 12 3.38 -8.40 0.90
C ARG A 12 4.57 -7.45 0.80
N LEU A 13 4.86 -6.70 1.87
CA LEU A 13 6.02 -5.82 1.95
C LEU A 13 7.34 -6.60 1.86
N LYS A 14 7.47 -7.74 2.55
CA LYS A 14 8.64 -8.63 2.44
C LYS A 14 8.87 -9.13 1.00
N ARG A 15 7.80 -9.38 0.25
CA ARG A 15 7.91 -9.75 -1.18
C ARG A 15 8.43 -8.59 -2.01
N ALA A 16 7.90 -7.37 -1.81
CA ALA A 16 8.40 -6.18 -2.49
C ALA A 16 9.88 -5.89 -2.15
N GLU A 17 10.29 -6.11 -0.91
CA GLU A 17 11.70 -6.03 -0.48
C GLU A 17 12.57 -7.04 -1.25
N GLY A 18 12.13 -8.30 -1.37
CA GLY A 18 12.83 -9.31 -2.15
C GLY A 18 12.98 -8.94 -3.63
N GLN A 19 11.95 -8.34 -4.23
CA GLN A 19 12.00 -7.82 -5.59
C GLN A 19 13.02 -6.68 -5.72
N LEU A 20 13.05 -5.73 -4.77
CA LEU A 20 14.06 -4.66 -4.76
C LEU A 20 15.48 -5.20 -4.65
N ARG A 21 15.72 -6.22 -3.82
CA ARG A 21 17.02 -6.90 -3.75
C ARG A 21 17.39 -7.57 -5.08
N GLY A 22 16.42 -8.15 -5.79
CA GLY A 22 16.63 -8.69 -7.14
C GLY A 22 17.03 -7.60 -8.15
N ILE A 23 16.36 -6.45 -8.11
CA ILE A 23 16.67 -5.31 -8.97
C ILE A 23 18.09 -4.78 -8.71
N GLN A 24 18.53 -4.71 -7.45
CA GLN A 24 19.90 -4.33 -7.12
C GLN A 24 20.93 -5.25 -7.79
N LYS A 25 20.70 -6.57 -7.75
CA LYS A 25 21.56 -7.55 -8.45
C LYS A 25 21.54 -7.35 -9.97
N MET A 26 20.37 -7.11 -10.57
CA MET A 26 20.29 -6.82 -12.01
C MET A 26 21.16 -5.63 -12.41
N ILE A 27 21.20 -4.59 -11.57
CA ILE A 27 22.05 -3.41 -11.79
C ILE A 27 23.53 -3.77 -11.63
N GLU A 28 23.89 -4.52 -10.59
CA GLU A 28 25.27 -4.99 -10.36
C GLU A 28 25.77 -5.87 -11.52
N GLU A 29 24.89 -6.67 -12.13
CA GLU A 29 25.16 -7.55 -13.26
C GLU A 29 25.15 -6.83 -14.62
N GLY A 30 24.85 -5.52 -14.65
CA GLY A 30 24.84 -4.72 -15.88
C GLY A 30 23.64 -4.98 -16.80
N THR A 31 22.49 -5.35 -16.23
CA THR A 31 21.25 -5.56 -16.99
C THR A 31 20.76 -4.26 -17.63
N GLU A 32 20.13 -4.35 -18.81
CA GLU A 32 19.56 -3.23 -19.54
C GLU A 32 18.55 -2.40 -18.72
N CYS A 33 18.62 -1.08 -18.87
CA CYS A 33 17.76 -0.14 -18.14
C CYS A 33 16.25 -0.41 -18.36
N GLY A 34 15.85 -0.87 -19.55
CA GLY A 34 14.46 -1.20 -19.85
C GLY A 34 13.90 -2.32 -18.97
N ASP A 35 14.71 -3.35 -18.71
CA ASP A 35 14.33 -4.48 -17.85
C ASP A 35 14.28 -4.05 -16.38
N VAL A 36 15.24 -3.23 -15.94
CA VAL A 36 15.25 -2.63 -14.59
C VAL A 36 13.99 -1.80 -14.35
N ILE A 37 13.61 -0.93 -15.29
CA ILE A 37 12.39 -0.11 -15.20
C ILE A 37 11.13 -0.98 -15.17
N THR A 38 11.10 -2.07 -15.93
CA THR A 38 10.00 -3.03 -15.90
C THR A 38 9.84 -3.65 -14.51
N GLN A 39 10.94 -4.09 -13.89
CA GLN A 39 10.90 -4.64 -12.53
C GLN A 39 10.55 -3.60 -11.46
N LEU A 40 11.07 -2.38 -11.56
CA LEU A 40 10.69 -1.28 -10.67
C LEU A 40 9.19 -0.96 -10.76
N SER A 41 8.62 -1.00 -11.97
CA SER A 41 7.18 -0.82 -12.19
C SER A 41 6.35 -1.94 -11.54
N ALA A 42 6.87 -3.17 -11.53
CA ALA A 42 6.24 -4.29 -10.82
C ALA A 42 6.28 -4.09 -9.29
N VAL A 43 7.39 -3.58 -8.75
CA VAL A 43 7.50 -3.22 -7.33
C VAL A 43 6.52 -2.11 -6.97
N ARG A 44 6.48 -1.03 -7.75
CA ARG A 44 5.52 0.07 -7.57
C ARG A 44 4.09 -0.46 -7.50
N SER A 45 3.70 -1.28 -8.48
CA SER A 45 2.36 -1.89 -8.51
C SER A 45 2.08 -2.78 -7.29
N SER A 46 3.10 -3.44 -6.75
CA SER A 46 3.00 -4.24 -5.52
C SER A 46 2.73 -3.35 -4.30
N VAL A 47 3.45 -2.23 -4.18
CA VAL A 47 3.29 -1.26 -3.10
C VAL A 47 1.93 -0.55 -3.19
N ASP A 48 1.51 -0.14 -4.39
CA ASP A 48 0.20 0.47 -4.63
C ASP A 48 -0.95 -0.43 -4.15
N ARG A 49 -0.84 -1.74 -4.41
CA ARG A 49 -1.80 -2.73 -3.88
C ARG A 49 -1.80 -2.81 -2.35
N VAL A 50 -0.63 -2.73 -1.72
CA VAL A 50 -0.53 -2.73 -0.24
C VAL A 50 -1.19 -1.49 0.34
N MET A 51 -0.93 -0.31 -0.24
CA MET A 51 -1.57 0.94 0.18
C MET A 51 -3.10 0.86 0.05
N GLY A 52 -3.59 0.35 -1.07
CA GLY A 52 -5.03 0.14 -1.29
C GLY A 52 -5.67 -0.80 -0.26
N LEU A 53 -4.99 -1.89 0.10
CA LEU A 53 -5.48 -2.82 1.14
C LEU A 53 -5.58 -2.16 2.52
N ILE A 54 -4.58 -1.36 2.90
CA ILE A 54 -4.58 -0.64 4.19
C ILE A 54 -5.77 0.33 4.26
N VAL A 55 -6.01 1.08 3.18
CA VAL A 55 -7.12 2.04 3.14
C VAL A 55 -8.46 1.32 3.09
N ALA A 56 -8.59 0.22 2.34
CA ALA A 56 -9.79 -0.59 2.32
C ALA A 56 -10.14 -1.13 3.72
N GLU A 57 -9.15 -1.60 4.49
CA GLU A 57 -9.35 -2.04 5.87
C GLU A 57 -9.75 -0.88 6.79
N ASN A 58 -9.16 0.30 6.59
CA ASN A 58 -9.53 1.50 7.33
C ASN A 58 -10.98 1.94 7.04
N LEU A 59 -11.40 1.92 5.77
CA LEU A 59 -12.78 2.20 5.37
C LEU A 59 -13.75 1.18 5.94
N LYS A 60 -13.43 -0.12 5.84
CA LYS A 60 -14.22 -1.20 6.44
C LYS A 60 -14.41 -0.97 7.94
N ASN A 61 -13.35 -0.64 8.66
CA ASN A 61 -13.43 -0.30 10.08
C ASN A 61 -14.31 0.92 10.36
N CYS A 62 -14.30 1.94 9.51
CA CYS A 62 -15.21 3.08 9.65
C CYS A 62 -16.69 2.66 9.51
N LEU A 63 -16.99 1.68 8.64
CA LEU A 63 -18.35 1.17 8.45
C LEU A 63 -18.79 0.23 9.58
N GLU A 64 -17.90 -0.64 10.05
CA GLU A 64 -18.18 -1.60 11.13
C GLU A 64 -18.22 -0.93 12.52
N ASN A 65 -17.47 0.16 12.70
CA ASN A 65 -17.39 0.92 13.96
C ASN A 65 -17.71 2.40 13.73
N PRO A 66 -18.98 2.74 13.43
CA PRO A 66 -19.38 4.11 13.14
C PRO A 66 -19.20 5.01 14.37
N ALA A 67 -18.81 6.26 14.15
CA ALA A 67 -18.82 7.28 15.19
C ALA A 67 -20.27 7.63 15.58
N ALA A 68 -20.48 8.01 16.84
CA ALA A 68 -21.79 8.46 17.32
C ALA A 68 -22.22 9.80 16.67
N ASP A 69 -21.24 10.62 16.30
CA ASP A 69 -21.45 11.88 15.59
C ASP A 69 -21.26 11.67 14.08
N THR A 70 -22.28 12.05 13.30
CA THR A 70 -22.30 11.92 11.84
C THR A 70 -21.22 12.76 11.16
N GLU A 71 -20.91 13.96 11.69
CA GLU A 71 -19.87 14.83 11.14
C GLU A 71 -18.49 14.21 11.35
N VAL A 72 -18.25 13.65 12.54
CA VAL A 72 -17.01 12.90 12.82
C VAL A 72 -16.90 11.65 11.94
N GLN A 73 -18.02 10.97 11.67
CA GLN A 73 -18.04 9.82 10.77
C GLN A 73 -17.67 10.22 9.33
N HIS A 74 -18.27 11.29 8.81
CA HIS A 74 -17.94 11.82 7.48
C HIS A 74 -16.47 12.20 7.37
N GLN A 75 -15.91 12.87 8.38
CA GLN A 75 -14.50 13.24 8.39
C GLN A 75 -13.56 12.03 8.35
N LYS A 76 -13.89 10.94 9.06
CA LYS A 76 -13.10 9.70 9.02
C LYS A 76 -13.11 9.05 7.64
N ILE A 77 -14.27 9.00 6.99
CA ILE A 77 -14.42 8.43 5.64
C ILE A 77 -13.64 9.29 4.63
N GLU A 78 -13.80 10.61 4.69
CA GLU A 78 -13.06 11.56 3.84
C GLU A 78 -11.54 11.41 4.01
N GLN A 79 -11.06 11.27 5.26
CA GLN A 79 -9.63 11.03 5.51
C GLN A 79 -9.14 9.74 4.84
N ALA A 80 -9.89 8.65 4.95
CA ALA A 80 -9.54 7.37 4.33
C ALA A 80 -9.52 7.46 2.79
N VAL A 81 -10.52 8.10 2.19
CA VAL A 81 -10.57 8.33 0.73
C VAL A 81 -9.37 9.13 0.24
N ASN A 82 -9.01 10.18 0.97
CA ASN A 82 -7.88 11.05 0.62
C ASN A 82 -6.51 10.35 0.68
N MET A 83 -6.38 9.21 1.37
CA MET A 83 -5.15 8.41 1.38
C MET A 83 -4.85 7.70 0.05
N ILE A 84 -5.86 7.45 -0.81
CA ILE A 84 -5.67 6.85 -2.14
C ILE A 84 -5.70 7.91 -3.25
N VAL A 85 -6.54 8.93 -3.10
CA VAL A 85 -6.84 9.88 -4.18
C VAL A 85 -5.77 10.97 -4.33
N LYS A 86 -5.01 11.29 -3.28
CA LYS A 86 -3.90 12.23 -3.39
C LYS A 86 -2.74 11.62 -4.18
N LYS A 87 -2.66 11.99 -5.45
CA LYS A 87 -1.43 11.96 -6.26
C LYS A 87 -0.50 13.10 -5.87
#